data_AF-A0A920VV75-F1
#
_entry.id   AF-A0A920VV75-F1
#
_cell.length_a   1.000
_cell.length_b   1.000
_cell.length_c   1.000
_cell.angle_alpha   90.00
_cell.angle_beta   90.00
_cell.angle_gamma   90.00
#
_symmetry.space_group_name_H-M   'P 1'
#
loop_
_entity.id
_entity.type
_entity.pdbx_description
1 polymer ?
#
loop_
_entity_poly.entity_id
_entity_poly.type
_entity_poly.pdbx_seq_one_letter_code
_entity_poly.pdbx_strand_id
1 'polypeptide(L)' 'MAKALEGLSVVDISGSVSTEYCSKIFADYGAEVINLEPESGFETAKFLPL' A
#
# COMPACT_ATOMS: atom_id res chain seq x y z
N MET A 1 15.29 -3.39 -16.42
CA MET A 1 14.02 -3.55 -17.15
C MET A 1 12.99 -2.69 -16.44
N ALA A 2 12.18 -1.96 -17.20
CA ALA A 2 11.11 -1.16 -16.61
C ALA A 2 10.01 -2.07 -16.07
N LYS A 3 9.47 -1.78 -14.89
CA LYS A 3 8.32 -2.52 -14.35
C LYS A 3 7.01 -1.96 -14.92
N ALA A 4 5.94 -2.75 -14.90
CA ALA A 4 4.67 -2.43 -15.57
C ALA A 4 4.01 -1.13 -15.07
N LEU A 5 4.25 -0.75 -13.81
CA LEU A 5 3.66 0.41 -13.14
C LEU A 5 4.69 1.47 -12.73
N GLU A 6 5.90 1.40 -13.28
CA GLU A 6 6.96 2.36 -12.98
C GLU A 6 6.55 3.79 -13.38
N GLY A 7 6.78 4.75 -12.48
CA GLY A 7 6.40 6.15 -12.66
C GLY A 7 4.97 6.51 -12.23
N LEU A 8 4.17 5.54 -11.75
CA LEU A 8 2.89 5.83 -11.10
C LEU A 8 3.09 6.13 -9.61
N SER A 9 2.48 7.21 -9.13
CA SER A 9 2.32 7.48 -7.70
C SER A 9 0.89 7.17 -7.26
N VAL A 10 0.74 6.32 -6.25
CA VAL A 10 -0.55 5.84 -5.72
C VAL A 10 -0.64 6.24 -4.25
N VAL A 11 -1.78 6.78 -3.84
CA VAL A 11 -2.06 7.08 -2.43
C VAL A 11 -3.16 6.14 -1.95
N ASP A 12 -2.85 5.32 -0.95
CA ASP A 12 -3.83 4.48 -0.26
C ASP A 12 -4.32 5.19 1.00
N ILE A 13 -5.64 5.34 1.14
CA ILE A 13 -6.32 6.04 2.24
C ILE A 13 -7.30 5.14 3.01
N SER A 14 -7.26 3.84 2.75
CA SER A 14 -8.36 2.94 3.08
C SER A 14 -8.21 2.16 4.38
N GLY A 15 -6.99 1.74 4.75
CA GLY A 15 -6.68 1.06 6.02
C GLY A 15 -7.33 -0.32 6.20
N SER A 16 -7.57 -1.05 5.12
CA SER A 16 -8.16 -2.40 5.16
C SER A 16 -7.20 -3.44 4.62
N VAL A 17 -7.36 -4.69 5.05
CA VAL A 17 -6.49 -5.79 4.59
C VAL A 17 -6.52 -5.96 3.07
N SER A 18 -7.68 -5.83 2.44
CA SER A 18 -7.83 -6.03 1.00
C SER A 18 -7.13 -4.94 0.18
N THR A 19 -7.23 -3.70 0.65
CA THR A 19 -6.66 -2.54 -0.04
C THR A 19 -5.17 -2.44 0.20
N GLU A 20 -4.67 -2.71 1.40
CA GLU A 20 -3.23 -2.82 1.65
C GLU A 20 -2.59 -3.93 0.81
N TYR A 21 -3.28 -5.06 0.63
CA TYR A 21 -2.82 -6.10 -0.28
C TYR A 21 -2.80 -5.64 -1.74
N CYS A 22 -3.83 -4.92 -2.19
CA CYS A 22 -3.85 -4.29 -3.51
C CYS A 22 -2.67 -3.32 -3.68
N SER A 23 -2.45 -2.45 -2.70
CA SER A 23 -1.33 -1.50 -2.64
C SER A 23 0.03 -2.20 -2.73
N LYS A 24 0.21 -3.35 -2.07
CA LYS A 24 1.41 -4.17 -2.25
C LYS A 24 1.60 -4.66 -3.68
N ILE A 25 0.54 -5.12 -4.34
CA ILE A 25 0.63 -5.52 -5.76
C ILE A 25 1.11 -4.33 -6.61
N PHE A 26 0.55 -3.14 -6.41
CA PHE A 26 1.00 -1.95 -7.15
C PHE A 26 2.49 -1.65 -6.93
N ALA A 27 2.96 -1.71 -5.69
CA ALA A 27 4.37 -1.53 -5.34
C ALA A 27 5.27 -2.62 -5.96
N ASP A 28 4.85 -3.89 -5.92
CA ASP A 28 5.59 -5.01 -6.51
C ASP A 28 5.82 -4.80 -8.01
N TYR A 29 4.81 -4.26 -8.71
CA TYR A 29 4.86 -3.91 -10.13
C TYR A 29 5.45 -2.52 -10.42
N GLY A 30 6.02 -1.84 -9.41
CA GLY A 30 6.91 -0.69 -9.59
C GLY A 30 6.28 0.68 -9.37
N ALA A 31 5.05 0.75 -8.89
CA ALA A 31 4.47 2.03 -8.48
C ALA A 31 5.12 2.53 -7.17
N GLU A 32 5.20 3.86 -7.01
CA GLU A 32 5.43 4.49 -5.71
C GLU A 32 4.10 4.53 -4.96
N VAL A 33 4.02 3.82 -3.84
CA VAL A 33 2.78 3.73 -3.06
C VAL A 33 2.97 4.42 -1.71
N ILE A 34 2.18 5.46 -1.46
CA ILE A 34 2.12 6.19 -0.20
C ILE A 34 0.92 5.68 0.59
N ASN A 35 1.18 5.03 1.72
CA ASN A 35 0.13 4.64 2.66
C ASN A 35 -0.17 5.85 3.56
N LEU A 36 -1.27 6.55 3.29
CA LEU A 36 -1.64 7.75 4.06
C LEU A 36 -2.49 7.34 5.26
N GLU A 37 -1.87 7.31 6.42
CA GLU A 37 -2.51 6.88 7.66
C GLU A 37 -3.04 8.07 8.49
N PRO A 38 -4.11 7.86 9.27
CA PRO A 38 -4.46 8.74 10.38
C PRO A 38 -3.31 8.81 11.41
N GLU A 39 -3.31 9.82 12.26
CA GLU A 39 -2.31 9.95 13.34
C GLU A 39 -2.30 8.72 14.30
N SER A 40 -3.44 8.04 14.44
CA SER A 40 -3.57 6.81 15.22
C SER A 40 -3.00 5.55 14.54
N GLY A 41 -2.58 5.65 13.27
CA GLY A 41 -2.31 4.52 12.39
C GLY A 41 -3.58 3.77 11.97
N PHE A 42 -3.45 2.86 11.00
CA PHE A 42 -4.51 1.91 10.66
C PHE A 42 -4.60 0.75 11.66
N GLU A 43 -5.81 0.20 11.86
CA GLU A 43 -6.00 -0.97 12.74
C GLU A 43 -5.26 -2.21 12.22
N THR A 44 -5.10 -2.31 10.90
CA THR A 44 -4.36 -3.36 10.19
C THR A 44 -2.89 -3.45 10.60
N ALA A 45 -2.25 -2.32 10.91
CA ALA A 45 -0.86 -2.26 11.36
C ALA A 45 -0.65 -2.89 12.75
N LYS A 46 -1.73 -3.11 13.52
CA LYS A 46 -1.68 -3.72 14.86
C LYS A 46 -1.75 -5.24 14.82
N PHE A 47 -2.05 -5.83 13.67
CA PHE A 47 -2.09 -7.29 13.55
C PHE A 47 -0.70 -7.88 13.74
N LEU A 48 -0.62 -8.95 14.53
CA LEU A 48 0.62 -9.69 14.65
C LEU A 48 0.94 -10.38 13.31
N PRO A 49 2.23 -10.49 12.94
CA PRO A 49 2.62 -11.34 11.82
C PRO A 49 2.12 -12.77 12.09
N LEU A 50 1.52 -13.37 11.06
CA LEU A 50 1.16 -14.78 11.05
C LEU A 50 2.41 -15.67 10.93
#